data_AF-W8RTG2-F1
#
_entry.id   AF-W8RTG2-F1
#
_cell.length_a   1.000
_cell.length_b   1.000
_cell.length_c   1.000
_cell.angle_alpha   90.00
_cell.angle_beta   90.00
_cell.angle_gamma   90.00
#
_symmetry.space_group_name_H-M   'P 1'
#
loop_
_entity.id
_entity.type
_entity.pdbx_description
1 polymer ?
#
loop_
_entity_poly.entity_id
_entity_poly.type
_entity_poly.pdbx_seq_one_letter_code
_entity_poly.pdbx_strand_id
1 'polypeptide(L)'
;MVFLPGDIDATAVVAHKTLVTDPADPRLRIGTCTGAPGCPQASVETRAMAQALAPHLPAGRRLHVSGCAKGCARPAATDLTLVGRAGCFDLVTNGAPWDDPVRRGIAPWQVADFIGG
;
A
#
# COMPACT_ATOMS: atom_id res chain seq x y z
N MET A 1 4.61 -14.42 0.80
CA MET A 1 4.66 -15.61 -0.08
C MET A 1 4.43 -16.81 0.83
N VAL A 2 3.35 -17.55 0.62
CA VAL A 2 3.05 -18.77 1.41
C VAL A 2 3.42 -19.95 0.52
N PHE A 3 4.25 -20.85 1.04
CA PHE A 3 4.50 -22.14 0.40
C PHE A 3 3.33 -23.07 0.72
N LEU A 4 2.73 -23.63 -0.32
CA LEU A 4 1.62 -24.56 -0.21
C LEU A 4 2.17 -25.97 -0.51
N PRO A 5 2.42 -26.81 0.53
CA PRO A 5 3.01 -28.13 0.33
C PRO A 5 2.03 -29.13 -0.29
N GLY A 6 2.56 -30.10 -1.05
CA GLY A 6 1.79 -31.22 -1.62
C GLY A 6 1.29 -30.99 -3.06
N ASP A 7 0.43 -31.90 -3.51
CA ASP A 7 -0.31 -31.93 -4.78
C ASP A 7 -1.61 -31.12 -4.69
N ILE A 8 -1.50 -29.88 -4.23
CA ILE A 8 -2.66 -28.98 -4.14
C ILE A 8 -3.17 -28.70 -5.55
N ASP A 9 -4.43 -29.03 -5.77
CA ASP A 9 -5.14 -28.72 -7.00
C ASP A 9 -5.20 -27.20 -7.19
N ALA A 10 -4.36 -26.69 -8.10
CA ALA A 10 -4.29 -25.28 -8.44
C ALA A 10 -5.65 -24.73 -8.90
N THR A 11 -6.47 -25.56 -9.54
CA THR A 11 -7.82 -25.19 -10.00
C THR A 11 -8.76 -24.90 -8.83
N ALA A 12 -8.67 -25.68 -7.74
CA ALA A 12 -9.43 -25.44 -6.51
C ALA A 12 -8.97 -24.16 -5.78
N VAL A 13 -7.66 -23.86 -5.81
CA VAL A 13 -7.12 -22.62 -5.22
C VAL A 13 -7.60 -21.40 -5.99
N VAL A 14 -7.49 -21.40 -7.32
CA VAL A 14 -7.88 -20.27 -8.19
C VAL A 14 -9.39 -19.99 -8.12
N ALA A 15 -10.22 -21.00 -7.84
CA ALA A 15 -11.67 -20.81 -7.64
C ALA A 15 -12.04 -20.05 -6.35
N HIS A 16 -11.08 -19.81 -5.44
CA HIS A 16 -11.35 -19.14 -4.18
C HIS A 16 -11.58 -17.63 -4.41
N LYS A 17 -12.82 -17.18 -4.16
CA LYS A 17 -13.32 -15.82 -4.49
C LYS A 17 -12.56 -14.65 -3.86
N THR A 18 -11.72 -14.89 -2.87
CA THR A 18 -10.95 -13.84 -2.19
C THR A 18 -9.50 -13.71 -2.68
N LEU A 19 -9.04 -14.62 -3.53
CA LEU A 19 -7.71 -14.53 -4.11
C LEU A 19 -7.68 -13.50 -5.24
N VAL A 20 -6.53 -12.85 -5.39
CA VAL A 20 -6.25 -12.00 -6.55
C VAL A 20 -5.79 -12.92 -7.68
N THR A 21 -6.61 -13.09 -8.70
CA THR A 21 -6.31 -13.94 -9.87
C THR A 21 -6.14 -13.13 -11.16
N ASP A 22 -6.65 -11.90 -11.21
CA ASP A 22 -6.46 -10.99 -12.33
C ASP A 22 -5.06 -10.34 -12.26
N PRO A 23 -4.18 -10.53 -13.26
CA PRO A 23 -2.87 -9.88 -13.30
C PRO A 23 -2.96 -8.35 -13.42
N ALA A 24 -4.09 -7.79 -13.85
CA ALA A 24 -4.31 -6.35 -13.94
C ALA A 24 -4.79 -5.72 -12.63
N ASP A 25 -5.10 -6.52 -11.59
CA ASP A 25 -5.67 -6.05 -10.34
C ASP A 25 -4.79 -4.94 -9.70
N PRO A 26 -5.35 -3.76 -9.40
CA PRO A 26 -4.58 -2.63 -8.89
C PRO A 26 -3.88 -2.93 -7.56
N ARG A 27 -4.39 -3.86 -6.76
CA ARG A 27 -3.77 -4.27 -5.48
C ARG A 27 -2.37 -4.85 -5.68
N LEU A 28 -2.08 -5.43 -6.85
CA LEU A 28 -0.74 -5.93 -7.19
C LEU A 28 0.30 -4.82 -7.36
N ARG A 29 -0.15 -3.57 -7.54
CA ARG A 29 0.72 -2.39 -7.65
C ARG A 29 0.89 -1.64 -6.33
N ILE A 30 0.34 -2.15 -5.23
CA ILE A 30 0.38 -1.50 -3.91
C ILE A 30 1.27 -2.29 -2.95
N GLY A 31 2.34 -1.65 -2.48
CA GLY A 31 3.17 -2.14 -1.38
C GLY A 31 2.73 -1.52 -0.06
N THR A 32 2.63 -2.31 1.00
CA THR A 32 2.32 -1.80 2.34
C THR A 32 3.03 -2.59 3.43
N CYS A 33 3.48 -1.89 4.48
CA CYS A 33 4.04 -2.56 5.65
C CYS A 33 2.92 -3.04 6.60
N THR A 34 3.28 -3.56 7.77
CA THR A 34 2.30 -4.01 8.76
C THR A 34 1.36 -2.90 9.22
N GLY A 35 1.88 -1.68 9.39
CA GLY A 35 1.10 -0.54 9.89
C GLY A 35 0.60 -0.73 11.33
N ALA A 36 -0.21 0.21 11.80
CA ALA A 36 -0.95 0.06 13.04
C ALA A 36 -2.07 -0.99 12.88
N PRO A 37 -2.47 -1.68 13.96
CA PRO A 37 -1.86 -1.69 15.30
C PRO A 37 -0.63 -2.61 15.40
N GLY A 38 -0.28 -3.38 14.36
CA GLY A 38 0.75 -4.42 14.42
C GLY A 38 2.21 -3.93 14.40
N CYS A 39 2.45 -2.63 14.22
CA CYS A 39 3.76 -2.01 14.27
C CYS A 39 3.75 -0.80 15.21
N PRO A 40 4.52 -0.81 16.32
CA PRO A 40 4.50 0.27 17.31
C PRO A 40 5.10 1.59 16.80
N GLN A 41 5.71 1.58 15.63
CA GLN A 41 6.28 2.77 14.98
C GLN A 41 5.30 3.43 14.00
N ALA A 42 4.20 2.74 13.68
CA ALA A 42 3.19 3.24 12.78
C ALA A 42 2.05 3.86 13.59
N SER A 43 1.57 5.01 13.14
CA SER A 43 0.38 5.69 13.70
C SER A 43 -0.86 5.54 12.83
N VAL A 44 -0.75 4.80 11.72
CA VAL A 44 -1.79 4.67 10.69
C VAL A 44 -1.95 3.21 10.24
N GLU A 45 -3.17 2.85 9.87
CA GLU A 45 -3.51 1.51 9.37
C GLU A 45 -3.19 1.39 7.88
N THR A 46 -2.00 0.89 7.56
CA THR A 46 -1.48 0.92 6.19
C THR A 46 -2.18 -0.08 5.26
N ARG A 47 -2.56 -1.26 5.77
CA ARG A 47 -3.26 -2.29 4.98
C ARG A 47 -4.70 -1.90 4.65
N ALA A 48 -5.43 -1.35 5.62
CA ALA A 48 -6.78 -0.84 5.39
C ALA A 48 -6.76 0.32 4.39
N MET A 49 -5.81 1.24 4.54
CA MET A 49 -5.60 2.33 3.59
C MET A 49 -5.27 1.81 2.18
N ALA A 50 -4.35 0.84 2.05
CA ALA A 50 -4.03 0.22 0.76
C ALA A 50 -5.26 -0.40 0.07
N GLN A 51 -6.13 -1.07 0.83
CA GLN A 51 -7.38 -1.64 0.30
C GLN A 51 -8.34 -0.55 -0.18
N ALA A 52 -8.51 0.51 0.62
CA ALA A 52 -9.39 1.64 0.27
C ALA A 52 -8.91 2.39 -0.97
N LEU A 53 -7.59 2.51 -1.18
CA LEU A 53 -7.01 3.27 -2.30
C LEU A 53 -6.85 2.46 -3.59
N ALA A 54 -6.95 1.12 -3.54
CA ALA A 54 -6.79 0.28 -4.72
C ALA A 54 -7.69 0.68 -5.92
N PRO A 55 -8.99 1.00 -5.73
CA PRO A 55 -9.85 1.45 -6.82
C PRO A 55 -9.48 2.81 -7.41
N HIS A 56 -8.75 3.65 -6.65
CA HIS A 56 -8.40 5.02 -7.03
C HIS A 56 -6.99 5.14 -7.64
N LEU A 57 -6.20 4.05 -7.64
CA LEU A 57 -4.84 4.07 -8.15
C LEU A 57 -4.83 4.18 -9.68
N PRO A 58 -4.22 5.23 -10.28
CA PRO A 58 -4.17 5.35 -11.72
C PRO A 58 -3.46 4.16 -12.38
N ALA A 59 -3.90 3.80 -13.58
CA ALA A 59 -3.30 2.72 -14.36
C ALA A 59 -1.79 2.96 -14.56
N GLY A 60 -1.00 1.88 -14.46
CA GLY A 60 0.46 1.95 -14.64
C GLY A 60 1.26 2.49 -13.45
N ARG A 61 0.62 3.13 -12.46
CA ARG A 61 1.31 3.65 -11.27
C ARG A 61 1.39 2.63 -10.15
N ARG A 62 2.43 2.74 -9.33
CA ARG A 62 2.63 2.01 -8.08
C ARG A 62 2.42 2.93 -6.89
N LEU A 63 1.91 2.36 -5.81
CA LEU A 63 1.70 3.05 -4.54
C LEU A 63 2.42 2.31 -3.43
N HIS A 64 3.14 3.05 -2.59
CA HIS A 64 3.66 2.56 -1.33
C HIS A 64 2.91 3.24 -0.18
N VAL A 65 2.22 2.46 0.65
CA VAL A 65 1.63 2.96 1.90
C VAL A 65 2.52 2.53 3.06
N SER A 66 3.42 3.43 3.47
CA SER A 66 4.35 3.23 4.57
C SER A 66 3.79 3.80 5.87
N GLY A 67 3.85 3.02 6.95
CA GLY A 67 3.37 3.47 8.27
C GLY A 67 4.29 4.47 8.97
N CYS A 68 5.55 4.57 8.53
CA CYS A 68 6.56 5.50 9.02
C CYS A 68 7.69 5.67 8.00
N ALA A 69 8.71 6.48 8.30
CA ALA A 69 9.83 6.73 7.39
C ALA A 69 10.75 5.52 7.12
N LYS A 70 10.65 4.42 7.89
CA LYS A 70 11.51 3.23 7.70
C LYS A 70 11.30 2.53 6.35
N GLY A 71 10.10 2.65 5.78
CA GLY A 71 9.81 2.11 4.45
C GLY A 71 9.88 0.60 4.30
N CYS A 72 9.60 -0.18 5.35
CA CYS A 72 9.89 -1.63 5.40
C CYS A 72 9.34 -2.45 4.22
N ALA A 73 8.16 -2.10 3.67
CA ALA A 73 7.59 -2.84 2.55
C ALA A 73 8.22 -2.51 1.19
N ARG A 74 8.82 -1.31 1.09
CA ARG A 74 9.47 -0.81 -0.11
C ARG A 74 10.51 0.24 0.29
N PRO A 75 11.73 -0.16 0.63
CA PRO A 75 12.82 0.75 0.99
C PRO A 75 13.47 1.33 -0.28
N ALA A 76 12.65 1.93 -1.14
CA ALA A 76 13.06 2.50 -2.43
C ALA A 76 11.99 3.49 -2.93
N ALA A 77 12.35 4.28 -3.94
CA ALA A 77 11.42 5.19 -4.59
C ALA A 77 10.22 4.47 -5.22
N THR A 78 9.06 5.13 -5.19
CA THR A 78 7.79 4.69 -5.79
C THR A 78 7.06 5.91 -6.37
N ASP A 79 6.25 5.72 -7.41
CA ASP A 79 5.54 6.82 -8.09
C ASP A 79 4.71 7.66 -7.12
N LEU A 80 4.06 6.99 -6.15
CA LEU A 80 3.37 7.57 -5.02
C LEU A 80 3.81 6.85 -3.74
N THR A 81 4.22 7.61 -2.74
CA THR A 81 4.56 7.09 -1.41
C THR A 81 3.80 7.87 -0.35
N LEU A 82 2.90 7.21 0.37
CA LEU A 82 2.24 7.74 1.56
C LEU A 82 3.04 7.33 2.79
N VAL A 83 3.27 8.27 3.70
CA VAL A 83 4.07 8.06 4.91
C VAL A 83 3.25 8.47 6.12
N GLY A 84 2.96 7.51 7.00
CA GLY A 84 2.24 7.75 8.24
C GLY A 84 2.99 8.69 9.19
N ARG A 85 2.29 9.70 9.70
CA ARG A 85 2.77 10.64 10.72
C ARG A 85 1.60 11.12 11.59
N ALA A 86 1.66 10.79 12.88
CA ALA A 86 0.69 11.23 13.89
C ALA A 86 -0.79 11.05 13.48
N GLY A 87 -1.14 9.88 12.92
CA GLY A 87 -2.51 9.58 12.48
C GLY A 87 -2.90 10.12 11.10
N CYS A 88 -2.03 10.93 10.48
CA CYS A 88 -2.17 11.45 9.12
C CYS A 88 -1.14 10.83 8.17
N PHE A 89 -1.20 11.22 6.90
CA PHE A 89 -0.25 10.84 5.86
C PHE A 89 0.46 12.05 5.26
N ASP A 90 1.76 11.91 5.04
CA ASP A 90 2.51 12.76 4.13
C ASP A 90 2.59 12.06 2.75
N LEU A 91 2.56 12.82 1.66
CA LEU A 91 2.67 12.31 0.30
C LEU A 91 4.01 12.72 -0.31
N VAL A 92 4.76 11.73 -0.77
CA VAL A 92 5.97 11.86 -1.59
C VAL A 92 5.64 11.34 -3.00
N THR A 93 6.09 12.05 -4.03
CA THR A 93 5.94 11.64 -5.43
C THR A 93 7.29 11.25 -6.02
N ASN A 94 7.36 10.13 -6.73
CA ASN A 94 8.60 9.60 -7.32
C ASN A 94 9.77 9.49 -6.32
N GLY A 95 9.46 9.11 -5.08
CA GLY A 95 10.41 9.14 -3.98
C GLY A 95 10.14 8.06 -2.92
N ALA A 96 11.08 7.94 -2.00
CA ALA A 96 11.09 6.99 -0.91
C ALA A 96 10.44 7.58 0.37
N PRO A 97 10.11 6.75 1.37
CA PRO A 97 9.40 7.21 2.58
C PRO A 97 10.15 8.20 3.48
N TRP A 98 11.45 8.37 3.29
CA TRP A 98 12.29 9.32 4.05
C TRP A 98 12.58 10.61 3.29
N ASP A 99 12.14 10.71 2.03
CA ASP A 99 12.32 11.91 1.22
C ASP A 99 11.33 13.00 1.63
N ASP A 100 11.58 14.23 1.17
CA ASP A 100 10.70 15.34 1.45
C ASP A 100 9.34 15.18 0.75
N PRO A 101 8.23 15.26 1.49
CA PRO A 101 6.91 15.14 0.93
C PRO A 101 6.48 16.44 0.23
N VAL A 102 5.79 16.26 -0.90
CA VAL A 102 5.12 17.36 -1.62
C VAL A 102 3.87 17.86 -0.90
N ARG A 103 3.33 17.06 0.03
CA ARG A 103 2.19 17.43 0.88
C ARG A 103 2.27 16.71 2.22
N ARG A 104 1.91 17.41 3.31
CA ARG A 104 1.94 16.87 4.67
C ARG A 104 0.58 16.87 5.33
N GLY A 105 0.39 16.01 6.33
CA GLY A 105 -0.76 16.07 7.23
C GLY A 105 -2.11 15.78 6.58
N ILE A 106 -2.12 14.96 5.52
CA ILE A 106 -3.34 14.54 4.83
C ILE A 106 -4.11 13.60 5.75
N ALA A 107 -5.35 13.95 6.07
CA ALA A 107 -6.18 13.08 6.86
C ALA A 107 -6.54 11.80 6.08
N PRO A 108 -6.69 10.63 6.72
CA PRO A 108 -6.93 9.36 6.03
C PRO A 108 -8.08 9.40 5.00
N TRP A 109 -9.18 10.08 5.32
CA TRP A 109 -10.36 10.18 4.44
C TRP A 109 -10.14 11.07 3.20
N GLN A 110 -9.12 11.93 3.19
CA GLN A 110 -8.81 12.84 2.09
C GLN A 110 -7.75 12.27 1.13
N VAL A 111 -7.12 11.15 1.49
CA VAL A 111 -5.96 10.63 0.73
C VAL A 111 -6.32 10.34 -0.73
N ALA A 112 -7.53 9.83 -0.99
CA ALA A 112 -8.01 9.54 -2.34
C ALA A 112 -7.95 10.76 -3.27
N ASP A 113 -8.25 11.95 -2.74
CA ASP A 113 -8.27 13.22 -3.48
C ASP A 113 -6.88 13.64 -4.00
N PHE A 114 -5.81 13.06 -3.46
CA PHE A 114 -4.42 13.42 -3.80
C PHE A 114 -3.67 12.34 -4.57
N ILE A 115 -4.24 11.14 -4.71
CA ILE A 115 -3.60 10.02 -5.44
C ILE A 115 -4.21 9.78 -6.82
N GLY A 116 -5.48 10.17 -7.01
CA GLY A 116 -6.15 10.22 -8.32
C GLY A 116 -5.64 11.42 -9.11
N GLY A 117 -5.43 11.23 -10.41
CA GLY A 117 -5.19 12.34 -11.35
C GLY A 117 -6.47 13.11 -11.62
#